data_AF-W9Z4B2-F1
#
_entry.id   AF-W9Z4B2-F1
#
_cell.length_a   1.000
_cell.length_b   1.000
_cell.length_c   1.000
_cell.angle_alpha   90.00
_cell.angle_beta   90.00
_cell.angle_gamma   90.00
#
_symmetry.space_group_name_H-M   'P 1'
#
loop_
_entity.id
_entity.type
_entity.pdbx_description
1 polymer ?
#
loop_
_entity_poly.entity_id
_entity_poly.type
_entity_poly.pdbx_seq_one_letter_code
_entity_poly.pdbx_strand_id
1 'polypeptide(L)' 'MGGEMTSTLYTGELQGISLVLQVAQEDRRKGNRRSKLPIYTDNQAAIRSTAKPKGKFGAYLL' A
#
# COMPACT_ATOMS: atom_id res chain seq x y z
N MET A 1 -10.48 19.16 9.11
CA MET A 1 -10.68 17.73 8.84
C MET A 1 -11.50 17.64 7.56
N GLY A 2 -10.87 17.28 6.44
CA GLY A 2 -11.54 17.16 5.14
C GLY A 2 -12.27 15.83 5.05
N GLY A 3 -13.46 15.82 4.44
CA GLY A 3 -14.33 14.64 4.34
C GLY A 3 -13.67 13.46 3.62
N GLU A 4 -14.30 12.28 3.71
CA GLU A 4 -13.81 10.97 3.28
C GLU A 4 -13.25 10.89 1.84
N MET A 5 -13.49 11.89 0.99
CA MET A 5 -12.94 12.03 -0.37
C MET A 5 -11.65 12.87 -0.46
N THR A 6 -11.14 13.39 0.65
CA THR A 6 -9.90 14.18 0.68
C THR A 6 -8.73 13.28 1.05
N SER A 7 -8.33 12.43 0.10
CA SER A 7 -7.09 11.66 0.24
C SER A 7 -5.93 12.59 -0.04
N THR A 8 -4.95 12.65 0.86
CA THR A 8 -3.65 13.24 0.52
C THR A 8 -2.98 12.36 -0.53
N LEU A 9 -2.02 12.91 -1.29
CA LEU A 9 -1.23 12.11 -2.24
C LEU A 9 -0.66 10.85 -1.58
N TYR A 10 -0.21 10.99 -0.32
CA TYR A 10 0.29 9.89 0.50
C TYR A 10 -0.75 8.79 0.79
N THR A 11 -1.97 9.16 1.20
CA THR A 11 -3.00 8.14 1.49
C THR A 11 -3.48 7.44 0.22
N GLY A 12 -3.51 8.14 -0.93
CA GLY A 12 -3.81 7.54 -2.23
C GLY A 12 -2.78 6.50 -2.65
N GLU A 13 -1.50 6.75 -2.43
CA GLU A 13 -0.45 5.78 -2.76
C GLU A 13 -0.44 4.56 -1.84
N LEU A 14 -0.70 4.74 -0.55
CA LEU A 14 -0.88 3.59 0.36
C LEU A 14 -2.09 2.72 -0.05
N GLN A 15 -3.19 3.35 -0.48
CA GLN A 15 -4.35 2.65 -1.02
C GLN A 15 -3.98 1.89 -2.31
N GLY A 16 -3.22 2.51 -3.21
CA GLY A 16 -2.72 1.88 -4.43
C GLY A 16 -1.85 0.65 -4.16
N ILE A 17 -0.90 0.75 -3.22
CA ILE A 17 -0.07 -0.39 -2.79
C ILE A 17 -0.94 -1.51 -2.21
N SER A 18 -1.90 -1.17 -1.34
CA SER A 18 -2.82 -2.14 -0.74
C SER A 18 -3.62 -2.90 -1.81
N LEU A 19 -4.15 -2.18 -2.80
CA LEU A 19 -4.92 -2.76 -3.90
C LEU A 19 -4.07 -3.73 -4.74
N VAL A 20 -2.85 -3.33 -5.11
CA VAL A 20 -1.93 -4.20 -5.88
C VAL A 20 -1.61 -5.49 -5.13
N LEU A 21 -1.44 -5.41 -3.80
CA LEU A 21 -1.23 -6.59 -2.97
C LEU A 21 -2.46 -7.51 -2.90
N GLN A 22 -3.67 -6.95 -2.79
CA GLN A 22 -4.91 -7.72 -2.81
C GLN A 22 -5.10 -8.46 -4.13
N VAL A 23 -4.89 -7.76 -5.26
CA VAL A 23 -4.95 -8.36 -6.60
C VAL A 23 -3.93 -9.50 -6.74
N ALA A 24 -2.70 -9.33 -6.25
CA ALA A 24 -1.69 -10.37 -6.29
C ALA A 24 -2.03 -11.59 -5.42
N GLN A 25 -2.71 -11.37 -4.28
CA GLN A 25 -3.21 -12.47 -3.44
C GLN A 25 -4.33 -13.23 -4.13
N GLU A 26 -5.26 -12.54 -4.79
CA GLU A 26 -6.32 -13.19 -5.58
C GLU A 26 -5.76 -13.96 -6.77
N ASP A 27 -4.79 -13.38 -7.49
CA ASP A 27 -4.08 -14.04 -8.58
C ASP A 27 -3.42 -15.35 -8.11
N ARG A 28 -2.82 -15.31 -6.92
CA ARG A 28 -2.24 -16.50 -6.29
C ARG A 28 -3.28 -17.55 -5.88
N ARG A 29 -4.45 -17.12 -5.37
CA ARG A 29 -5.57 -18.02 -5.07
C ARG A 29 -6.11 -18.72 -6.32
N LYS A 30 -6.03 -18.07 -7.48
CA LYS A 30 -6.37 -18.66 -8.79
C LYS A 30 -5.31 -19.61 -9.35
N GLY A 31 -4.23 -19.87 -8.60
CA GLY A 31 -3.18 -20.83 -8.96
C GLY A 31 -1.95 -20.20 -9.64
N ASN A 32 -1.97 -18.89 -9.90
CA ASN A 32 -0.82 -18.20 -10.49
C ASN A 32 0.31 -18.04 -9.46
N ARG A 33 1.50 -18.57 -9.78
CA ARG A 33 2.67 -18.47 -8.90
C ARG A 33 3.64 -17.44 -9.45
N ARG A 34 3.56 -16.21 -8.93
CA ARG A 34 4.64 -15.21 -9.07
C ARG A 34 5.60 -15.32 -7.89
N SER A 35 6.90 -15.46 -8.18
CA SER A 35 7.95 -15.50 -7.15
C SER A 35 8.25 -14.12 -6.57
N LYS A 36 7.96 -13.05 -7.32
CA LYS A 36 8.20 -11.65 -6.93
C LYS A 36 7.10 -10.73 -7.49
N LEU A 37 6.80 -9.64 -6.78
CA LEU A 37 5.88 -8.59 -7.18
C LEU A 37 6.57 -7.23 -6.95
N PRO A 38 7.31 -6.68 -7.94
CA PRO A 38 7.89 -5.35 -7.80
C PRO A 38 6.78 -4.28 -7.86
N ILE A 39 6.79 -3.36 -6.89
CA ILE A 39 5.90 -2.19 -6.84
C ILE A 39 6.80 -0.96 -6.83
N TYR A 40 6.58 -0.05 -7.77
CA TYR A 40 7.34 1.20 -7.89
C TYR A 40 6.47 2.38 -7.46
N THR A 41 6.99 3.21 -6.57
CA THR A 41 6.40 4.48 -6.12
C THR A 41 7.55 5.44 -5.87
N ASP A 42 7.38 6.71 -6.21
CA ASP A 42 8.30 7.79 -5.90
C ASP A 42 8.06 8.38 -4.49
N ASN A 43 6.96 7.98 -3.83
CA ASN A 43 6.67 8.43 -2.48
C ASN A 43 7.49 7.69 -1.43
N GLN A 44 8.53 8.38 -0.99
CA GLN A 44 9.42 7.92 0.05
C GLN A 44 8.71 7.63 1.39
N ALA A 45 7.63 8.34 1.71
CA ALA A 45 6.83 8.05 2.90
C ALA A 45 6.09 6.71 2.75
N ALA A 46 5.53 6.41 1.58
CA ALA A 46 4.87 5.13 1.31
C ALA A 46 5.85 3.95 1.39
N ILE A 47 7.08 4.12 0.87
CA ILE A 47 8.16 3.13 1.00
C ILE A 47 8.51 2.89 2.47
N ARG A 48 8.70 3.95 3.26
CA ARG A 48 9.07 3.82 4.68
C ARG A 48 7.99 3.13 5.50
N SER A 49 6.73 3.50 5.30
CA SER A 49 5.58 2.94 6.02
C SER A 49 5.33 1.47 5.72
N THR A 50 5.64 1.01 4.50
CA THR A 50 5.47 -0.38 4.08
C THR A 50 6.70 -1.26 4.37
N ALA A 51 7.91 -0.73 4.24
CA ALA A 51 9.16 -1.49 4.43
C ALA A 51 9.61 -1.58 5.91
N LYS A 52 9.29 -0.58 6.73
CA LYS A 52 9.61 -0.56 8.16
C LYS A 52 8.39 -0.09 8.95
N PRO A 53 7.36 -0.93 9.11
CA PRO A 53 6.16 -0.57 9.85
C PRO A 53 6.53 -0.33 11.33
N LYS A 54 6.83 0.93 11.68
CA LYS A 54 7.07 1.37 13.05
C LYS A 54 5.76 1.95 13.59
N GLY A 55 4.86 1.08 14.05
CA GLY A 55 3.60 1.51 14.68
C GLY A 55 2.54 0.41 14.66
N LYS A 56 1.55 0.51 15.57
CA LYS A 56 0.31 -0.28 15.48
C LYS A 56 -0.38 0.04 14.15
N PHE A 57 -1.03 -0.95 13.54
CA PHE A 57 -1.88 -0.75 12.35
C PHE A 57 -2.77 0.50 12.55
N GLY A 58 -2.63 1.50 11.67
CA GLY A 58 -3.36 2.77 11.73
C GLY A 58 -2.57 3.99 12.22
N ALA A 59 -1.32 3.84 12.68
CA ALA A 59 -0.50 4.96 13.17
C ALA A 59 0.27 5.75 12.09
N TYR A 60 -0.13 5.63 10.81
CA TYR A 60 0.59 6.28 9.71
C TYR A 60 -0.01 7.65 9.37
N LEU A 61 0.05 8.57 10.33
CA LEU A 61 -0.19 9.99 10.11
C LEU A 61 0.90 10.78 10.85
N LEU A 62 1.88 11.25 10.10
CA LEU A 62 2.58 12.51 10.35
C LEU A 62 2.80 13.19 9.00
#